data_AF-A0A556CDP7-F1
#
_entry.id   AF-A0A556CDP7-F1
#
_cell.length_a   1.000
_cell.length_b   1.000
_cell.length_c   1.000
_cell.angle_alpha   90.00
_cell.angle_beta   90.00
_cell.angle_gamma   90.00
#
_symmetry.space_group_name_H-M   'P 1'
#
loop_
_entity.id
_entity.type
_entity.pdbx_description
1 polymer ?
#
loop_
_entity_poly.entity_id
_entity_poly.type
_entity_poly.pdbx_seq_one_letter_code
_entity_poly.pdbx_strand_id
1 'polypeptide(L)'
;MTDKNHFTDQMASTEKPATSDRRRRRKLLAITSGGLVLGIGAAITLAAWTDRESAHGDFSAGSFALESSADGTNFADTTAPGDALALTFDDLAENLSPKDTASAVYAIRLDRSSTYSAAVSGAVEASGSAADNLTYSVQRVSDISGGSPVGGALVSSEPVTSTTVHEDMFSVGSLNEVVFLKVTVNADADLGQGESADVVWNLTGTSVDSL
;
A
#
# COMPACT_ATOMS: atom_id res chain seq x y z
N MET A 1 -49.78 36.50 58.79
CA MET A 1 -49.33 37.10 60.05
C MET A 1 -50.09 36.40 61.17
N THR A 2 -49.34 35.77 62.07
CA THR A 2 -49.67 35.32 63.44
C THR A 2 -51.09 35.65 63.94
N ASP A 3 -51.82 34.67 64.46
CA ASP A 3 -51.85 34.55 65.93
C ASP A 3 -52.41 33.24 66.47
N LYS A 4 -51.83 32.86 67.61
CA LYS A 4 -52.19 31.77 68.51
C LYS A 4 -53.03 32.35 69.65
N ASN A 5 -54.00 31.56 70.11
CA ASN A 5 -54.24 31.15 71.50
C ASN A 5 -55.70 31.21 71.93
N HIS A 6 -56.11 30.08 72.52
CA HIS A 6 -57.04 29.90 73.65
C HIS A 6 -58.41 30.57 73.60
N PHE A 7 -59.47 29.78 73.79
CA PHE A 7 -60.16 29.65 75.08
C PHE A 7 -61.40 28.71 74.93
N THR A 8 -61.51 27.75 75.86
CA THR A 8 -62.72 27.20 76.52
C THR A 8 -64.06 27.22 75.77
N ASP A 9 -64.75 26.07 75.66
CA ASP A 9 -65.93 25.78 76.51
C ASP A 9 -66.52 24.37 76.28
N GLN A 10 -67.11 23.87 77.37
CA GLN A 10 -68.04 22.75 77.41
C GLN A 10 -69.34 23.08 76.66
N MET A 11 -70.02 22.05 76.15
CA MET A 11 -71.36 21.65 76.62
C MET A 11 -72.02 20.74 75.58
N ALA A 12 -72.72 19.75 76.13
CA ALA A 12 -73.47 18.74 75.44
C ALA A 12 -74.59 19.30 74.54
N SER A 13 -74.88 18.59 73.45
CA SER A 13 -76.26 18.42 73.00
C SER A 13 -76.44 17.04 72.39
N THR A 14 -77.23 16.26 73.12
CA THR A 14 -77.90 15.04 72.73
C THR A 14 -78.74 15.28 71.48
N GLU A 15 -78.57 14.45 70.45
CA GLU A 15 -79.69 14.08 69.59
C GLU A 15 -79.58 12.62 69.13
N LYS A 16 -80.65 11.88 69.41
CA LYS A 16 -81.00 10.49 69.06
C LYS A 16 -82.25 10.64 68.15
N PRO A 17 -82.81 9.65 67.42
CA PRO A 17 -82.38 8.32 66.96
C PRO A 17 -82.34 8.29 65.40
N ALA A 18 -82.13 7.22 64.65
CA ALA A 18 -83.07 6.12 64.47
C ALA A 18 -82.65 5.23 63.27
N THR A 19 -83.06 3.97 63.36
CA THR A 19 -83.37 3.03 62.28
C THR A 19 -82.23 2.45 61.46
N SER A 20 -81.84 1.25 61.89
CA SER A 20 -81.78 0.07 61.02
C SER A 20 -82.89 0.11 59.96
N ASP A 21 -82.59 -0.14 58.69
CA ASP A 21 -82.57 -1.52 58.21
C ASP A 21 -82.18 -1.60 56.72
N ARG A 22 -81.68 -2.78 56.40
CA ARG A 22 -81.39 -3.33 55.07
C ARG A 22 -82.42 -2.91 54.02
N ARG A 23 -81.98 -2.19 53.00
CA ARG A 23 -82.36 -2.38 51.58
C ARG A 23 -81.82 -1.24 50.73
N ARG A 24 -80.66 -1.46 50.11
CA ARG A 24 -80.42 -1.10 48.71
C ARG A 24 -79.05 -1.63 48.26
N ARG A 25 -79.04 -2.94 47.97
CA ARG A 25 -78.16 -3.49 46.93
C ARG A 25 -78.33 -2.64 45.67
N ARG A 26 -77.24 -2.45 44.92
CA ARG A 26 -77.13 -1.79 43.60
C ARG A 26 -76.91 -0.28 43.67
N LYS A 27 -75.64 0.12 43.88
CA LYS A 27 -74.96 1.25 43.22
C LYS A 27 -73.54 1.37 43.78
N LEU A 28 -72.64 0.54 43.26
CA LEU A 28 -71.20 0.80 43.10
C LEU A 28 -70.67 -0.15 42.01
N LEU A 29 -71.44 -0.24 40.92
CA LEU A 29 -70.87 -0.35 39.57
C LEU A 29 -70.44 1.06 39.18
N ALA A 30 -69.35 1.51 39.79
CA ALA A 30 -68.62 2.69 39.39
C ALA A 30 -67.20 2.48 39.92
N ILE A 31 -66.21 2.65 39.04
CA ILE A 31 -64.77 2.42 39.27
C ILE A 31 -64.31 0.96 39.08
N THR A 32 -64.71 0.34 37.97
CA THR A 32 -63.83 -0.61 37.25
C THR A 32 -63.64 -0.24 35.79
N SER A 33 -64.27 0.85 35.32
CA SER A 33 -63.98 1.48 34.03
C SER A 33 -62.96 2.63 34.14
N GLY A 34 -62.42 2.90 35.34
CA GLY A 34 -61.31 3.85 35.55
C GLY A 34 -60.02 3.20 36.09
N GLY A 35 -60.08 1.94 36.55
CA GLY A 35 -58.93 1.24 37.14
C GLY A 35 -58.05 0.49 36.13
N LEU A 36 -58.40 0.52 34.84
CA LEU A 36 -57.61 -0.10 33.77
C LEU A 36 -56.68 0.89 33.05
N VAL A 37 -56.88 2.20 33.22
CA VAL A 37 -56.22 3.23 32.38
C VAL A 37 -55.13 4.02 33.14
N LEU A 38 -54.90 3.73 34.42
CA LEU A 38 -53.83 4.33 35.22
C LEU A 38 -52.71 3.32 35.50
N GLY A 39 -51.68 3.35 34.67
CA GLY A 39 -50.32 3.16 35.17
C GLY A 39 -49.70 1.77 35.04
N ILE A 40 -50.14 0.95 34.09
CA ILE A 40 -49.22 0.03 33.40
C ILE A 40 -48.32 0.93 32.53
N GLY A 41 -47.43 1.68 33.17
CA GLY A 41 -46.68 2.78 32.55
C GLY A 41 -45.23 2.86 33.01
N ALA A 42 -44.73 1.79 33.64
CA ALA A 42 -43.32 1.61 33.92
C ALA A 42 -42.90 0.16 33.62
N ALA A 43 -43.44 -0.43 32.55
CA ALA A 43 -42.64 -1.42 31.85
C ALA A 43 -41.50 -0.61 31.25
N ILE A 44 -40.34 -0.65 31.91
CA ILE A 44 -39.08 -0.19 31.36
C ILE A 44 -38.72 -1.18 30.24
N THR A 45 -39.51 -1.21 29.17
CA THR A 45 -38.96 -1.59 27.88
C THR A 45 -38.11 -0.40 27.50
N LEU A 46 -36.91 -0.33 28.09
CA LEU A 46 -35.76 0.07 27.30
C LEU A 46 -35.86 -0.89 26.11
N ALA A 47 -36.44 -0.37 25.06
CA ALA A 47 -36.03 -0.68 23.74
C ALA A 47 -34.50 -0.52 23.78
N ALA A 48 -33.81 -1.59 24.19
CA ALA A 48 -32.42 -1.78 23.88
C ALA A 48 -32.44 -2.05 22.38
N TRP A 49 -32.67 -0.98 21.61
CA TRP A 49 -32.47 -0.93 20.18
C TRP A 49 -30.97 -0.87 20.02
N THR A 50 -30.36 -2.02 20.28
CA THR A 50 -29.01 -2.30 19.87
C THR A 50 -29.14 -2.90 18.49
N ASP A 51 -29.07 -2.03 17.49
CA ASP A 51 -28.67 -2.48 16.16
C ASP A 51 -27.14 -2.52 16.14
N ARG A 52 -26.58 -3.66 15.75
CA ARG A 52 -25.12 -3.82 15.58
C ARG A 52 -24.87 -3.93 14.10
N GLU A 53 -24.55 -2.81 13.47
CA GLU A 53 -24.00 -2.82 12.13
C GLU A 53 -22.48 -3.07 12.22
N SER A 54 -22.02 -4.08 11.50
CA SER A 54 -20.61 -4.48 11.45
C SER A 54 -20.14 -4.31 10.02
N ALA A 55 -19.18 -3.40 9.80
CA ALA A 55 -18.45 -3.30 8.55
C ALA A 55 -17.07 -3.96 8.75
N HIS A 56 -16.78 -4.99 7.96
CA HIS A 56 -15.47 -5.61 7.90
C HIS A 56 -14.74 -5.08 6.66
N GLY A 57 -13.57 -4.50 6.86
CA GLY A 57 -12.67 -4.10 5.78
C GLY A 57 -11.40 -4.92 5.89
N ASP A 58 -11.16 -5.78 4.90
CA ASP A 58 -9.87 -6.42 4.69
C ASP A 58 -8.96 -5.46 3.93
N PHE A 59 -7.83 -5.09 4.54
CA PHE A 59 -6.82 -4.22 3.92
C PHE A 59 -5.54 -5.01 3.73
N SER A 60 -5.20 -5.33 2.48
CA SER A 60 -3.91 -5.90 2.10
C SER A 60 -2.96 -4.77 1.70
N ALA A 61 -1.68 -4.88 2.06
CA ALA A 61 -0.64 -4.06 1.46
C ALA A 61 -0.52 -4.41 -0.03
N GLY A 62 -0.27 -3.42 -0.89
CA GLY A 62 0.04 -3.70 -2.29
C GLY A 62 1.43 -4.29 -2.44
N SER A 63 1.64 -4.97 -3.56
CA SER A 63 2.88 -5.64 -3.94
C SER A 63 3.64 -4.84 -4.99
N PHE A 64 4.96 -4.94 -4.95
CA PHE A 64 5.87 -4.28 -5.89
C PHE A 64 7.16 -5.10 -6.02
N ALA A 65 7.54 -5.46 -7.23
CA ALA A 65 8.84 -6.04 -7.56
C ALA A 65 9.19 -5.75 -9.03
N LEU A 66 10.49 -5.71 -9.33
CA LEU A 66 11.00 -5.68 -10.70
C LEU A 66 11.48 -7.07 -11.10
N GLU A 67 11.26 -7.42 -12.35
CA GLU A 67 11.83 -8.61 -12.98
C GLU A 67 12.73 -8.19 -14.14
N SER A 68 13.77 -8.98 -14.38
CA SER A 68 14.68 -8.80 -15.50
C SER A 68 14.71 -10.02 -16.44
N SER A 69 15.14 -9.82 -17.68
CA SER A 69 15.24 -10.87 -18.69
C SER A 69 16.33 -10.60 -19.73
N ALA A 70 17.11 -11.61 -20.10
CA ALA A 70 18.10 -11.53 -21.18
C ALA A 70 17.50 -11.74 -22.59
N ASP A 71 16.31 -12.33 -22.70
CA ASP A 71 15.68 -12.65 -23.99
C ASP A 71 14.37 -11.87 -24.23
N GLY A 72 13.91 -11.08 -23.25
CA GLY A 72 12.69 -10.30 -23.32
C GLY A 72 11.40 -11.12 -23.20
N THR A 73 11.49 -12.41 -22.87
CA THR A 73 10.36 -13.35 -22.78
C THR A 73 10.30 -14.09 -21.44
N ASN A 74 11.44 -14.57 -20.94
CA ASN A 74 11.58 -15.26 -19.66
C ASN A 74 12.07 -14.29 -18.60
N PHE A 75 11.16 -13.86 -17.74
CA PHE A 75 11.42 -12.88 -16.67
C PHE A 75 11.49 -13.57 -15.31
N ALA A 76 12.39 -13.10 -14.46
CA ALA A 76 12.54 -13.54 -13.08
C ALA A 76 12.93 -12.38 -12.17
N ASP A 77 12.66 -12.53 -10.88
CA ASP A 77 13.25 -11.70 -9.84
C ASP A 77 14.74 -12.02 -9.73
N THR A 78 15.58 -10.99 -9.82
CA THR A 78 17.04 -11.09 -9.79
C THR A 78 17.64 -10.26 -8.66
N THR A 79 16.87 -10.00 -7.60
CA THR A 79 17.27 -9.15 -6.46
C THR A 79 18.32 -9.80 -5.57
N ALA A 80 18.30 -11.13 -5.44
CA ALA A 80 19.30 -11.84 -4.66
C ALA A 80 20.64 -11.91 -5.43
N PRO A 81 21.81 -11.71 -4.78
CA PRO A 81 23.11 -11.72 -5.47
C PRO A 81 23.42 -13.00 -6.25
N GLY A 82 22.88 -14.16 -5.82
CA GLY A 82 23.05 -15.44 -6.52
C GLY A 82 22.12 -15.63 -7.73
N ASP A 83 21.11 -14.77 -7.87
CA ASP A 83 20.09 -14.80 -8.92
C ASP A 83 20.23 -13.62 -9.89
N ALA A 84 21.33 -12.85 -9.80
CA ALA A 84 21.62 -11.72 -10.68
C ALA A 84 21.60 -12.17 -12.15
N LEU A 85 20.99 -11.35 -13.02
CA LEU A 85 20.93 -11.64 -14.45
C LEU A 85 22.34 -11.58 -15.06
N ALA A 86 22.83 -12.71 -15.54
CA ALA A 86 24.07 -12.75 -16.31
C ALA A 86 23.84 -12.15 -17.70
N LEU A 87 24.47 -11.00 -17.98
CA LEU A 87 24.42 -10.40 -19.31
C LEU A 87 25.41 -11.08 -20.24
N THR A 88 24.91 -11.53 -21.38
CA THR A 88 25.76 -11.97 -22.49
C THR A 88 25.96 -10.79 -23.42
N PHE A 89 27.21 -10.35 -23.52
CA PHE A 89 27.61 -9.32 -24.48
C PHE A 89 27.85 -9.95 -25.84
N ASP A 90 27.89 -9.13 -26.89
CA ASP A 90 28.36 -9.54 -28.21
C ASP A 90 29.77 -10.21 -28.14
N ASP A 91 30.13 -10.92 -29.22
CA ASP A 91 31.28 -11.84 -29.31
C ASP A 91 32.66 -11.24 -28.90
N LEU A 92 32.73 -9.95 -28.59
CA LEU A 92 33.93 -9.23 -28.17
C LEU A 92 34.17 -9.23 -26.67
N ALA A 93 33.18 -9.46 -25.81
CA ALA A 93 33.38 -9.31 -24.36
C ALA A 93 34.38 -10.29 -23.75
N GLU A 94 34.50 -11.51 -24.29
CA GLU A 94 35.48 -12.49 -23.81
C GLU A 94 36.93 -12.17 -24.26
N ASN A 95 37.09 -11.25 -25.22
CA ASN A 95 38.38 -10.90 -25.79
C ASN A 95 38.44 -9.43 -26.22
N LEU A 96 38.06 -8.52 -25.31
CA LEU A 96 38.19 -7.09 -25.53
C LEU A 96 39.66 -6.73 -25.76
N SER A 97 39.93 -6.05 -26.86
CA SER A 97 41.19 -5.39 -27.12
C SER A 97 41.07 -3.88 -26.87
N PRO A 98 42.19 -3.15 -26.75
CA PRO A 98 42.14 -1.71 -26.53
C PRO A 98 41.29 -1.00 -27.59
N LYS A 99 40.39 -0.10 -27.13
CA LYS A 99 39.40 0.63 -27.94
C LYS A 99 38.23 -0.19 -28.46
N ASP A 100 38.13 -1.46 -28.12
CA ASP A 100 36.95 -2.25 -28.46
C ASP A 100 35.72 -1.80 -27.66
N THR A 101 34.58 -2.16 -28.21
CA THR A 101 33.27 -1.90 -27.61
C THR A 101 32.50 -3.21 -27.58
N ALA A 102 31.87 -3.50 -26.45
CA ALA A 102 30.93 -4.60 -26.31
C ALA A 102 29.57 -4.08 -25.86
N SER A 103 28.50 -4.68 -26.33
CA SER A 103 27.14 -4.34 -25.91
C SER A 103 26.31 -5.53 -25.49
N ALA A 104 25.42 -5.32 -24.52
CA ALA A 104 24.37 -6.25 -24.13
C ALA A 104 23.04 -5.51 -24.02
N VAL A 105 21.94 -6.20 -24.32
CA VAL A 105 20.58 -5.69 -24.12
C VAL A 105 19.83 -6.61 -23.18
N TYR A 106 19.13 -6.04 -22.20
CA TYR A 106 18.24 -6.77 -21.31
C TYR A 106 16.93 -6.02 -21.13
N ALA A 107 15.90 -6.76 -20.72
CA ALA A 107 14.57 -6.25 -20.50
C ALA A 107 14.29 -6.14 -19.00
N ILE A 108 13.57 -5.07 -18.63
CA ILE A 108 13.06 -4.81 -17.28
C ILE A 108 11.55 -4.64 -17.36
N ARG A 109 10.83 -5.22 -16.41
CA ARG A 109 9.39 -5.00 -16.22
C ARG A 109 9.00 -5.07 -14.76
N LEU A 110 7.77 -4.70 -14.46
CA LEU A 110 7.13 -5.01 -13.18
C LEU A 110 6.76 -6.48 -13.11
N ASP A 111 6.93 -7.10 -11.93
CA ASP A 111 6.33 -8.39 -11.63
C ASP A 111 4.81 -8.32 -11.84
N ARG A 112 4.23 -9.42 -12.34
CA ARG A 112 2.82 -9.46 -12.77
C ARG A 112 1.82 -9.34 -11.63
N SER A 113 2.26 -9.54 -10.38
CA SER A 113 1.46 -9.31 -9.18
C SER A 113 1.58 -7.89 -8.63
N SER A 114 2.40 -7.01 -9.23
CA SER A 114 2.58 -5.64 -8.74
C SER A 114 1.29 -4.82 -8.86
N THR A 115 1.04 -3.95 -7.89
CA THR A 115 -0.11 -3.03 -7.88
C THR A 115 0.30 -1.56 -7.95
N TYR A 116 1.61 -1.29 -8.04
CA TYR A 116 2.19 0.05 -8.13
C TYR A 116 3.17 0.17 -9.30
N SER A 117 3.28 1.37 -9.87
CA SER A 117 4.31 1.75 -10.84
C SER A 117 5.68 1.89 -10.17
N ALA A 118 6.75 1.82 -10.97
CA ALA A 118 8.12 2.01 -10.53
C ALA A 118 8.72 3.30 -11.07
N ALA A 119 9.43 4.06 -10.23
CA ALA A 119 10.57 4.87 -10.65
C ALA A 119 11.86 4.04 -10.45
N VAL A 120 12.77 4.07 -11.41
CA VAL A 120 13.96 3.22 -11.41
C VAL A 120 15.21 4.08 -11.43
N SER A 121 16.04 3.91 -10.40
CA SER A 121 17.38 4.49 -10.29
C SER A 121 18.45 3.42 -10.57
N GLY A 122 19.65 3.84 -10.97
CA GLY A 122 20.73 2.92 -11.32
C GLY A 122 22.08 3.32 -10.75
N ALA A 123 22.90 2.32 -10.45
CA ALA A 123 24.29 2.46 -10.03
C ALA A 123 25.13 1.34 -10.66
N VAL A 124 26.44 1.53 -10.72
CA VAL A 124 27.39 0.52 -11.20
C VAL A 124 28.37 0.16 -10.09
N GLU A 125 28.75 -1.10 -10.04
CA GLU A 125 29.85 -1.58 -9.23
C GLU A 125 30.80 -2.38 -10.13
N ALA A 126 32.10 -2.19 -9.97
CA ALA A 126 33.10 -2.90 -10.75
C ALA A 126 34.27 -3.34 -9.88
N SER A 127 34.84 -4.49 -10.22
CA SER A 127 36.07 -5.01 -9.61
C SER A 127 36.96 -5.66 -10.66
N GLY A 128 38.21 -5.96 -10.30
CA GLY A 128 39.19 -6.56 -11.21
C GLY A 128 40.18 -5.56 -11.78
N SER A 129 41.21 -6.07 -12.43
CA SER A 129 42.35 -5.27 -12.90
C SER A 129 42.02 -4.42 -14.13
N ALA A 130 41.01 -4.79 -14.92
CA ALA A 130 40.59 -4.02 -16.08
C ALA A 130 39.63 -2.86 -15.72
N ALA A 131 39.09 -2.80 -14.49
CA ALA A 131 37.99 -1.90 -14.16
C ALA A 131 38.31 -0.42 -14.39
N ASP A 132 39.54 0.00 -14.12
CA ASP A 132 39.98 1.39 -14.34
C ASP A 132 40.11 1.75 -15.83
N ASN A 133 40.17 0.73 -16.71
CA ASN A 133 40.35 0.87 -18.16
C ASN A 133 39.02 0.74 -18.94
N LEU A 134 37.89 0.71 -18.22
CA LEU A 134 36.56 0.51 -18.80
C LEU A 134 35.63 1.70 -18.52
N THR A 135 34.89 2.08 -19.55
CA THR A 135 33.78 3.04 -19.44
C THR A 135 32.49 2.39 -19.89
N TYR A 136 31.35 2.92 -19.47
CA TYR A 136 30.05 2.43 -19.89
C TYR A 136 29.06 3.56 -20.17
N SER A 137 28.03 3.22 -20.94
CA SER A 137 26.84 4.05 -21.14
C SER A 137 25.59 3.18 -21.17
N VAL A 138 24.44 3.79 -20.88
CA VAL A 138 23.13 3.12 -20.85
C VAL A 138 22.13 3.89 -21.68
N GLN A 139 21.44 3.20 -22.59
CA GLN A 139 20.43 3.77 -23.49
C GLN A 139 19.20 2.87 -23.54
N ARG A 140 18.00 3.46 -23.52
CA ARG A 140 16.77 2.73 -23.87
C ARG A 140 16.70 2.44 -25.35
N VAL A 141 16.30 1.22 -25.71
CA VAL A 141 16.12 0.76 -27.10
C VAL A 141 14.72 0.20 -27.31
N SER A 142 14.29 0.05 -28.57
CA SER A 142 12.91 -0.35 -28.91
C SER A 142 12.57 -1.81 -28.61
N ASP A 143 13.57 -2.69 -28.55
CA ASP A 143 13.40 -4.13 -28.44
C ASP A 143 14.70 -4.83 -27.98
N ILE A 144 14.57 -6.11 -27.64
CA ILE A 144 15.68 -6.93 -27.13
C ILE A 144 16.82 -7.12 -28.14
N SER A 145 16.58 -6.93 -29.45
CA SER A 145 17.63 -7.04 -30.47
C SER A 145 18.50 -5.79 -30.57
N GLY A 146 18.26 -4.79 -29.70
CA GLY A 146 19.01 -3.54 -29.71
C GLY A 146 18.57 -2.60 -30.82
N GLY A 147 17.26 -2.53 -31.09
CA GLY A 147 16.67 -1.64 -32.08
C GLY A 147 16.91 -0.14 -31.81
N SER A 148 16.05 0.72 -32.35
CA SER A 148 16.31 2.16 -32.34
C SER A 148 16.31 2.76 -30.93
N PRO A 149 17.17 3.76 -30.63
CA PRO A 149 17.15 4.46 -29.34
C PRO A 149 15.78 5.09 -29.06
N VAL A 150 15.34 4.99 -27.80
CA VAL A 150 14.12 5.60 -27.29
C VAL A 150 14.51 6.69 -26.30
N GLY A 151 14.27 7.95 -26.66
CA GLY A 151 14.66 9.10 -25.84
C GLY A 151 16.17 9.35 -25.84
N GLY A 152 16.66 10.09 -24.83
CA GLY A 152 18.08 10.34 -24.61
C GLY A 152 18.80 9.21 -23.88
N ALA A 153 20.13 9.36 -23.74
CA ALA A 153 20.93 8.45 -22.93
C ALA A 153 20.49 8.55 -21.46
N LEU A 154 20.38 7.38 -20.80
CA LEU A 154 20.10 7.31 -19.37
C LEU A 154 21.37 7.54 -18.55
N VAL A 155 22.50 7.00 -19.03
CA VAL A 155 23.83 7.26 -18.51
C VAL A 155 24.72 7.64 -19.70
N SER A 156 25.28 8.85 -19.65
CA SER A 156 26.34 9.25 -20.59
C SER A 156 27.65 8.55 -20.23
N SER A 157 28.53 8.35 -21.21
CA SER A 157 29.83 7.68 -21.03
C SER A 157 30.56 8.11 -19.76
N GLU A 158 30.76 7.17 -18.84
CA GLU A 158 31.50 7.37 -17.58
C GLU A 158 32.26 6.09 -17.18
N PRO A 159 33.24 6.15 -16.26
CA PRO A 159 33.97 4.96 -15.80
C PRO A 159 33.06 3.92 -15.14
N VAL A 160 33.34 2.62 -15.30
CA VAL A 160 32.62 1.56 -14.57
C VAL A 160 32.91 1.56 -13.07
N THR A 161 33.95 2.27 -12.64
CA THR A 161 34.29 2.52 -11.23
C THR A 161 33.59 3.76 -10.65
N SER A 162 32.70 4.40 -11.42
CA SER A 162 31.88 5.53 -10.95
C SER A 162 31.07 5.13 -9.71
N THR A 163 31.01 6.04 -8.73
CA THR A 163 30.15 5.88 -7.53
C THR A 163 28.86 6.69 -7.65
N THR A 164 28.58 7.22 -8.85
CA THR A 164 27.40 8.03 -9.12
C THR A 164 26.16 7.16 -9.11
N VAL A 165 25.13 7.61 -8.42
CA VAL A 165 23.77 7.06 -8.53
C VAL A 165 22.99 7.95 -9.50
N HIS A 166 22.43 7.33 -10.53
CA HIS A 166 21.54 8.00 -11.48
C HIS A 166 20.10 7.81 -11.00
N GLU A 167 19.57 8.86 -10.37
CA GLU A 167 18.19 8.85 -9.88
C GLU A 167 17.20 9.02 -11.03
N ASP A 168 16.04 8.36 -10.91
CA ASP A 168 14.89 8.52 -11.82
C ASP A 168 15.24 8.33 -13.31
N MET A 169 16.12 7.37 -13.64
CA MET A 169 16.54 7.08 -15.03
C MET A 169 15.34 6.83 -15.94
N PHE A 170 14.36 6.07 -15.46
CA PHE A 170 13.11 5.81 -16.15
C PHE A 170 12.03 5.38 -15.17
N SER A 171 10.79 5.31 -15.67
CA SER A 171 9.67 4.72 -14.95
C SER A 171 9.07 3.55 -15.73
N VAL A 172 8.42 2.65 -14.99
CA VAL A 172 7.58 1.57 -15.54
C VAL A 172 6.17 1.79 -15.01
N GLY A 173 5.28 2.25 -15.87
CA GLY A 173 3.96 2.75 -15.50
C GLY A 173 2.83 1.74 -15.63
N SER A 174 3.09 0.54 -16.18
CA SER A 174 2.05 -0.50 -16.32
C SER A 174 2.63 -1.91 -16.32
N LEU A 175 1.78 -2.90 -15.99
CA LEU A 175 2.17 -4.33 -16.01
C LEU A 175 2.52 -4.85 -17.42
N ASN A 176 2.06 -4.18 -18.48
CA ASN A 176 2.33 -4.60 -19.87
C ASN A 176 3.52 -3.88 -20.48
N GLU A 177 4.10 -2.91 -19.77
CA GLU A 177 5.29 -2.21 -20.22
C GLU A 177 6.53 -3.08 -20.01
N VAL A 178 7.37 -3.11 -21.03
CA VAL A 178 8.70 -3.71 -20.98
C VAL A 178 9.68 -2.66 -21.45
N VAL A 179 10.69 -2.39 -20.64
CA VAL A 179 11.77 -1.45 -20.94
C VAL A 179 13.00 -2.24 -21.36
N PHE A 180 13.55 -1.95 -22.53
CA PHE A 180 14.79 -2.57 -23.00
C PHE A 180 15.96 -1.61 -22.80
N LEU A 181 16.99 -2.07 -22.09
CA LEU A 181 18.17 -1.31 -21.77
C LEU A 181 19.36 -1.91 -22.52
N LYS A 182 20.01 -1.08 -23.34
CA LYS A 182 21.30 -1.40 -23.95
C LYS A 182 22.40 -0.80 -23.08
N VAL A 183 23.26 -1.67 -22.56
CA VAL A 183 24.52 -1.28 -21.93
C VAL A 183 25.62 -1.43 -22.96
N THR A 184 26.44 -0.40 -23.08
CA THR A 184 27.63 -0.42 -23.95
C THR A 184 28.84 -0.18 -23.08
N VAL A 185 29.82 -1.08 -23.15
CA VAL A 185 31.10 -0.99 -22.45
C VAL A 185 32.21 -0.72 -23.47
N ASN A 186 33.09 0.22 -23.15
CA ASN A 186 34.20 0.63 -23.99
C ASN A 186 35.52 0.42 -23.23
N ALA A 187 36.43 -0.33 -23.84
CA ALA A 187 37.80 -0.43 -23.39
C ALA A 187 38.59 0.80 -23.84
N ASP A 188 39.42 1.35 -22.96
CA ASP A 188 40.32 2.42 -23.35
C ASP A 188 41.58 1.90 -24.05
N ALA A 189 42.57 2.78 -24.27
CA ALA A 189 43.81 2.43 -24.95
C ALA A 189 44.83 1.70 -24.05
N ASP A 190 44.63 1.73 -22.73
CA ASP A 190 45.56 1.27 -21.71
C ASP A 190 45.18 -0.12 -21.17
N LEU A 191 44.03 -0.70 -21.59
CA LEU A 191 43.62 -2.07 -21.28
C LEU A 191 44.76 -3.08 -21.55
N GLY A 192 45.25 -3.70 -20.49
CA GLY A 192 46.34 -4.66 -20.53
C GLY A 192 45.89 -6.06 -20.97
N GLN A 193 46.80 -6.80 -21.61
CA GLN A 193 46.54 -8.19 -21.96
C GLN A 193 46.33 -9.05 -20.70
N GLY A 194 45.24 -9.83 -20.67
CA GLY A 194 44.93 -10.74 -19.58
C GLY A 194 44.32 -10.05 -18.35
N GLU A 195 44.04 -8.76 -18.43
CA GLU A 195 43.22 -8.08 -17.43
C GLU A 195 41.76 -8.53 -17.52
N SER A 196 41.06 -8.48 -16.41
CA SER A 196 39.64 -8.83 -16.33
C SER A 196 38.92 -7.88 -15.39
N ALA A 197 37.63 -7.68 -15.63
CA ALA A 197 36.75 -6.97 -14.72
C ALA A 197 35.42 -7.70 -14.59
N ASP A 198 34.85 -7.63 -13.40
CA ASP A 198 33.47 -8.00 -13.12
C ASP A 198 32.70 -6.70 -12.89
N VAL A 199 31.62 -6.50 -13.65
CA VAL A 199 30.83 -5.26 -13.62
C VAL A 199 29.36 -5.60 -13.40
N VAL A 200 28.77 -4.98 -12.39
CA VAL A 200 27.38 -5.18 -11.98
C VAL A 200 26.63 -3.85 -12.12
N TRP A 201 25.56 -3.86 -12.93
CA TRP A 201 24.62 -2.74 -13.02
C TRP A 201 23.44 -2.99 -12.09
N ASN A 202 23.39 -2.22 -11.00
CA ASN A 202 22.35 -2.31 -9.99
C ASN A 202 21.20 -1.37 -10.36
N LEU A 203 19.98 -1.91 -10.45
CA LEU A 203 18.76 -1.13 -10.62
C LEU A 203 17.92 -1.19 -9.36
N THR A 204 17.49 -0.04 -8.86
CA THR A 204 16.62 0.07 -7.69
C THR A 204 15.27 0.63 -8.14
N GLY A 205 14.23 -0.20 -8.04
CA GLY A 205 12.85 0.24 -8.24
C GLY A 205 12.25 0.80 -6.95
N THR A 206 11.62 1.97 -7.03
CA THR A 206 10.82 2.56 -5.95
C THR A 206 9.37 2.69 -6.41
N SER A 207 8.42 2.19 -5.60
CA SER A 207 6.99 2.28 -5.91
C SER A 207 6.51 3.75 -5.88
N VAL A 208 5.71 4.16 -6.87
CA VAL A 208 5.20 5.55 -6.98
C VAL A 208 3.67 5.61 -6.90
N ASP A 209 2.99 5.30 -7.99
CA ASP A 209 1.53 5.43 -8.13
C ASP A 209 0.86 4.05 -8.21
N SER A 210 -0.40 3.93 -7.81
CA SER A 210 -1.18 2.70 -8.05
C SER A 210 -1.43 2.49 -9.55
N LEU A 211 -1.34 1.24 -10.02
CA LEU A 211 -1.59 0.84 -11.41
C LEU A 211 -3.07 0.76 -11.79
#